data_AF-S8D8I9-F1
#
_entry.id   AF-S8D8I9-F1
#
_cell.length_a   1.000
_cell.length_b   1.000
_cell.length_c   1.000
_cell.angle_alpha   90.00
_cell.angle_beta   90.00
_cell.angle_gamma   90.00
#
_symmetry.space_group_name_H-M   'P 1'
#
loop_
_entity.id
_entity.type
_entity.pdbx_description
1 polymer ?
#
loop_
_entity_poly.entity_id
_entity_poly.type
_entity_poly.pdbx_seq_one_letter_code
_entity_poly.pdbx_strand_id
1 'polypeptide(L)'
;GEISNGGMLYHEVQESKLCAVHCVNTVLQGPFFTEFDLAAMASDLDQTERQMMMQGSVTGDFLPELSHNVSLGGDFSIQVVEKALQVWDLQVIPVDSPVAGRAQVDPETENAFVCHLQDHWFCIRRVNGEWYNFDSLYAAPEHLSKFYLSAYLDSLKGFGWSIFLVRGNFPTESPMSSSNDASSCYGQWLTPEDAERITKSSNATTLRVVNGRGQQQQEDEDLKAAIAASLLD
;
A
#
# COMPACT_ATOMS: atom_id res chain seq x y z
N GLY A 1 14.86 26.97 0.74
CA GLY A 1 13.46 26.90 0.28
C GLY A 1 13.32 25.55 -0.35
N GLU A 2 12.57 24.66 0.27
CA GLU A 2 12.39 23.30 -0.22
C GLU A 2 11.67 23.36 -1.57
N ILE A 3 12.25 22.71 -2.57
CA ILE A 3 11.64 22.54 -3.88
C ILE A 3 10.54 21.49 -3.67
N SER A 4 9.38 21.93 -3.19
CA SER A 4 8.20 21.08 -3.05
C SER A 4 7.67 20.77 -4.44
N ASN A 5 7.28 19.52 -4.71
CA ASN A 5 6.64 19.04 -5.95
C ASN A 5 5.23 19.65 -6.20
N GLY A 6 5.04 20.93 -5.90
CA GLY A 6 3.74 21.61 -5.93
C GLY A 6 2.72 21.05 -4.94
N GLY A 7 3.11 20.14 -4.04
CA GLY A 7 2.17 19.40 -3.20
C GLY A 7 1.38 18.31 -3.95
N MET A 8 1.80 17.96 -5.17
CA MET A 8 1.18 16.89 -5.95
C MET A 8 1.41 15.53 -5.27
N LEU A 9 0.40 14.68 -5.36
CA LEU A 9 0.38 13.34 -4.79
C LEU A 9 0.53 12.33 -5.93
N TYR A 10 1.61 11.55 -5.89
CA TYR A 10 1.75 10.41 -6.80
C TYR A 10 0.99 9.21 -6.25
N HIS A 11 0.09 8.64 -7.04
CA HIS A 11 -0.74 7.50 -6.63
C HIS A 11 -0.79 6.45 -7.74
N GLU A 12 -0.54 5.20 -7.39
CA GLU A 12 -0.71 4.06 -8.29
C GLU A 12 -1.94 3.26 -7.88
N VAL A 13 -2.91 3.15 -8.78
CA VAL A 13 -4.10 2.32 -8.56
C VAL A 13 -3.79 0.89 -9.01
N GLN A 14 -4.05 -0.05 -8.13
CA GLN A 14 -3.75 -1.45 -8.35
C GLN A 14 -4.81 -2.13 -9.22
N GLU A 15 -4.37 -2.75 -10.32
CA GLU A 15 -5.23 -3.56 -11.19
C GLU A 15 -4.96 -5.09 -11.07
N SER A 16 -3.85 -5.48 -10.44
CA SER A 16 -3.38 -6.87 -10.25
C SER A 16 -2.73 -7.04 -8.87
N LYS A 17 -2.18 -8.20 -8.46
CA LYS A 17 -1.54 -8.39 -7.14
C LYS A 17 -0.14 -7.72 -7.00
N LEU A 18 -0.01 -6.45 -7.42
CA LEU A 18 1.24 -5.70 -7.40
C LEU A 18 1.30 -4.62 -6.31
N CYS A 19 0.58 -4.83 -5.21
CA CYS A 19 0.49 -3.91 -4.06
C CYS A 19 1.88 -3.47 -3.54
N ALA A 20 2.87 -4.37 -3.54
CA ALA A 20 4.23 -4.04 -3.09
C ALA A 20 4.93 -3.03 -4.02
N VAL A 21 4.79 -3.17 -5.34
CA VAL A 21 5.34 -2.22 -6.32
C VAL A 21 4.73 -0.84 -6.09
N HIS A 22 3.40 -0.77 -6.04
CA HIS A 22 2.66 0.46 -5.82
C HIS A 22 2.99 1.10 -4.47
N CYS A 23 3.13 0.29 -3.42
CA CYS A 23 3.54 0.74 -2.10
C CYS A 23 4.91 1.41 -2.14
N VAL A 24 5.94 0.75 -2.69
CA VAL A 24 7.31 1.29 -2.76
C VAL A 24 7.37 2.56 -3.60
N ASN A 25 6.76 2.56 -4.79
CA ASN A 25 6.71 3.74 -5.66
C ASN A 25 6.04 4.92 -4.97
N THR A 26 5.00 4.66 -4.19
CA THR A 26 4.29 5.71 -3.48
C THR A 26 5.05 6.22 -2.24
N VAL A 27 5.79 5.36 -1.54
CA VAL A 27 6.76 5.78 -0.51
C VAL A 27 7.76 6.78 -1.09
N LEU A 28 8.22 6.53 -2.32
CA LEU A 28 9.18 7.38 -3.04
C LEU A 28 8.54 8.55 -3.79
N GLN A 29 7.20 8.60 -3.86
CA GLN A 29 6.43 9.56 -4.66
C GLN A 29 6.87 9.59 -6.14
N GLY A 30 6.93 8.44 -6.79
CA GLY A 30 7.13 8.31 -8.24
C GLY A 30 7.27 6.87 -8.74
N PRO A 31 7.18 6.64 -10.06
CA PRO A 31 7.31 5.31 -10.69
C PRO A 31 8.78 4.88 -10.78
N PHE A 32 9.41 4.59 -9.64
CA PHE A 32 10.83 4.24 -9.61
C PHE A 32 11.10 2.75 -9.83
N PHE A 33 10.11 1.91 -9.56
CA PHE A 33 10.20 0.47 -9.72
C PHE A 33 9.04 -0.08 -10.54
N THR A 34 9.34 -1.12 -11.30
CA THR A 34 8.38 -1.97 -11.99
C THR A 34 8.26 -3.33 -11.29
N GLU A 35 7.26 -4.12 -11.69
CA GLU A 35 7.15 -5.53 -11.28
C GLU A 35 8.44 -6.31 -11.59
N PHE A 36 9.05 -6.08 -12.75
CA PHE A 36 10.27 -6.76 -13.16
C PHE A 36 11.46 -6.41 -12.25
N ASP A 37 11.54 -5.17 -11.79
CA ASP A 37 12.61 -4.74 -10.88
C ASP A 37 12.49 -5.44 -9.52
N LEU A 38 11.28 -5.46 -8.93
CA LEU A 38 11.05 -6.16 -7.65
C LEU A 38 11.23 -7.67 -7.80
N ALA A 39 10.81 -8.27 -8.92
CA ALA A 39 11.01 -9.69 -9.20
C ALA A 39 12.51 -10.05 -9.32
N ALA A 40 13.30 -9.19 -9.96
CA ALA A 40 14.75 -9.35 -10.02
C ALA A 40 15.39 -9.29 -8.62
N MET A 41 15.01 -8.31 -7.80
CA MET A 41 15.48 -8.21 -6.41
C MET A 41 15.12 -9.45 -5.59
N ALA A 42 13.90 -9.96 -5.74
CA ALA A 42 13.45 -11.16 -5.06
C ALA A 42 14.26 -12.41 -5.48
N SER A 43 14.55 -12.55 -6.78
CA SER A 43 15.40 -13.63 -7.30
C SER A 43 16.83 -13.54 -6.77
N ASP A 44 17.40 -12.34 -6.66
CA ASP A 44 18.73 -12.12 -6.10
C ASP A 44 18.79 -12.46 -4.60
N LEU A 45 17.72 -12.13 -3.84
CA LEU A 45 17.57 -12.53 -2.44
C LEU A 45 17.49 -14.05 -2.31
N ASP A 46 16.63 -14.71 -3.08
CA ASP A 46 16.53 -16.18 -3.12
C ASP A 46 17.88 -16.84 -3.42
N GLN A 47 18.64 -16.29 -4.37
CA GLN A 47 19.97 -16.80 -4.72
C GLN A 47 20.96 -16.63 -3.55
N THR A 48 20.95 -15.48 -2.91
CA THR A 48 21.84 -15.17 -1.77
C THR A 48 21.52 -16.06 -0.57
N GLU A 49 20.25 -16.24 -0.25
CA GLU A 49 19.78 -17.14 0.82
C GLU A 49 20.22 -18.58 0.56
N ARG A 50 20.08 -19.08 -0.68
CA ARG A 50 20.55 -20.41 -1.08
C ARG A 50 22.07 -20.55 -0.93
N GLN A 51 22.85 -19.56 -1.35
CA GLN A 51 24.31 -19.59 -1.22
C GLN A 51 24.76 -19.62 0.25
N MET A 52 24.13 -18.81 1.10
CA MET A 52 24.42 -18.78 2.54
C MET A 52 24.11 -20.13 3.20
N MET A 53 23.00 -20.78 2.81
CA MET A 53 22.68 -22.13 3.30
C MET A 53 23.69 -23.19 2.83
N MET A 54 24.16 -23.12 1.58
CA MET A 54 25.20 -24.02 1.08
C MET A 54 26.54 -23.85 1.78
N GLN A 55 26.86 -22.64 2.26
CA GLN A 55 28.08 -22.36 3.04
C GLN A 55 27.93 -22.76 4.52
N GLY A 56 26.72 -22.72 5.07
CA GLY A 56 26.42 -23.10 6.46
C GLY A 56 26.17 -24.59 6.70
N SER A 57 25.89 -25.38 5.66
CA SER A 57 25.55 -26.80 5.79
C SER A 57 26.81 -27.69 5.76
N VAL A 58 27.46 -27.82 6.91
CA VAL A 58 28.55 -28.79 7.15
C VAL A 58 28.02 -30.12 7.73
N THR A 59 26.73 -30.22 8.04
CA THR A 59 26.15 -31.43 8.65
C THR A 59 24.74 -31.72 8.13
N GLY A 60 24.67 -32.70 7.23
CA GLY A 60 23.59 -33.69 7.02
C GLY A 60 22.12 -33.31 7.23
N ASP A 61 21.34 -33.55 6.16
CA ASP A 61 19.96 -34.04 6.17
C ASP A 61 18.79 -33.05 6.37
N PHE A 62 19.02 -31.74 6.30
CA PHE A 62 17.93 -30.78 6.10
C PHE A 62 17.80 -30.44 4.62
N LEU A 63 16.77 -30.97 3.96
CA LEU A 63 16.25 -30.36 2.72
C LEU A 63 15.64 -29.02 3.14
N PRO A 64 16.26 -27.87 2.80
CA PRO A 64 15.68 -26.59 3.17
C PRO A 64 14.43 -26.41 2.33
N GLU A 65 13.31 -26.13 2.98
CA GLU A 65 12.19 -25.51 2.30
C GLU A 65 12.71 -24.21 1.70
N LEU A 66 12.77 -24.14 0.36
CA LEU A 66 13.29 -22.96 -0.32
C LEU A 66 12.40 -21.77 0.07
N SER A 67 12.98 -20.80 0.77
CA SER A 67 12.36 -19.48 0.90
C SER A 67 12.15 -18.92 -0.51
N HIS A 68 10.93 -18.45 -0.77
CA HIS A 68 10.56 -17.81 -2.00
C HIS A 68 10.11 -16.39 -1.67
N ASN A 69 10.88 -15.41 -2.10
CA ASN A 69 10.60 -14.00 -1.85
C ASN A 69 9.46 -13.42 -2.72
N VAL A 70 8.94 -14.21 -3.67
CA VAL A 70 7.71 -13.92 -4.44
C VAL A 70 6.79 -15.14 -4.37
N SER A 71 5.54 -14.91 -3.99
CA SER A 71 4.48 -15.93 -4.02
C SER A 71 4.05 -16.23 -5.47
N LEU A 72 3.49 -17.42 -5.71
CA LEU A 72 2.81 -17.75 -6.98
C LEU A 72 1.65 -16.76 -7.30
N GLY A 73 1.13 -16.09 -6.28
CA GLY A 73 0.13 -15.04 -6.41
C GLY A 73 0.66 -13.68 -6.86
N GLY A 74 1.99 -13.47 -6.89
CA GLY A 74 2.61 -12.16 -7.17
C GLY A 74 2.89 -11.30 -5.94
N ASP A 75 2.61 -11.83 -4.75
CA ASP A 75 2.83 -11.12 -3.48
C ASP A 75 4.32 -11.18 -3.09
N PHE A 76 4.91 -10.02 -2.80
CA PHE A 76 6.34 -9.89 -2.46
C PHE A 76 6.57 -9.92 -0.95
N SER A 77 7.70 -10.51 -0.53
CA SER A 77 8.11 -10.51 0.88
C SER A 77 8.54 -9.11 1.35
N ILE A 78 8.49 -8.90 2.67
CA ILE A 78 9.03 -7.68 3.30
C ILE A 78 10.49 -7.44 2.90
N GLN A 79 11.31 -8.49 2.80
CA GLN A 79 12.74 -8.36 2.47
C GLN A 79 12.94 -7.72 1.09
N VAL A 80 12.05 -7.96 0.13
CA VAL A 80 12.08 -7.31 -1.19
C VAL A 80 11.78 -5.81 -1.05
N VAL A 81 10.75 -5.45 -0.27
CA VAL A 81 10.38 -4.06 0.01
C VAL A 81 11.53 -3.33 0.73
N GLU A 82 12.14 -3.97 1.73
CA GLU A 82 13.33 -3.46 2.44
C GLU A 82 14.49 -3.23 1.47
N LYS A 83 14.76 -4.20 0.58
CA LYS A 83 15.84 -4.11 -0.40
C LYS A 83 15.62 -2.98 -1.39
N ALA A 84 14.39 -2.81 -1.88
CA ALA A 84 14.03 -1.75 -2.83
C ALA A 84 14.19 -0.36 -2.20
N LEU A 85 13.71 -0.17 -0.96
CA LEU A 85 13.85 1.09 -0.23
C LEU A 85 15.31 1.35 0.18
N GLN A 86 16.09 0.30 0.47
CA GLN A 86 17.51 0.42 0.80
C GLN A 86 18.33 1.04 -0.34
N VAL A 87 17.96 0.82 -1.61
CA VAL A 87 18.62 1.46 -2.78
C VAL A 87 18.55 2.98 -2.70
N TRP A 88 17.55 3.53 -2.00
CA TRP A 88 17.31 4.96 -1.80
C TRP A 88 17.81 5.47 -0.44
N ASP A 89 18.72 4.74 0.23
CA ASP A 89 19.17 5.05 1.59
C ASP A 89 18.01 5.18 2.60
N LEU A 90 16.91 4.46 2.35
CA LEU A 90 15.78 4.35 3.26
C LEU A 90 15.87 3.06 4.06
N GLN A 91 15.59 3.18 5.35
CA GLN A 91 15.51 2.08 6.30
C GLN A 91 14.05 1.80 6.63
N VAL A 92 13.70 0.52 6.64
CA VAL A 92 12.41 0.02 7.07
C VAL A 92 12.59 -0.57 8.46
N ILE A 93 11.82 -0.08 9.43
CA ILE A 93 12.00 -0.40 10.85
C ILE A 93 10.65 -0.81 11.42
N PRO A 94 10.49 -2.02 11.99
CA PRO A 94 9.24 -2.40 12.66
C PRO A 94 8.85 -1.37 13.72
N VAL A 95 7.59 -0.94 13.74
CA VAL A 95 7.15 0.14 14.65
C VAL A 95 7.29 -0.23 16.12
N ASP A 96 7.25 -1.52 16.44
CA ASP A 96 7.40 -2.05 17.81
C ASP A 96 8.87 -2.14 18.26
N SER A 97 9.82 -1.87 17.35
CA SER A 97 11.24 -1.80 17.67
C SER A 97 11.53 -0.66 18.67
N PRO A 98 12.46 -0.85 19.62
CA PRO A 98 12.87 0.23 20.54
C PRO A 98 13.39 1.48 19.81
N VAL A 99 13.94 1.32 18.60
CA VAL A 99 14.44 2.43 17.76
C VAL A 99 13.29 3.30 17.21
N ALA A 100 12.10 2.73 17.11
CA ALA A 100 10.87 3.39 16.68
C ALA A 100 10.05 3.98 17.84
N GLY A 101 10.55 3.93 19.09
CA GLY A 101 9.79 4.36 20.28
C GLY A 101 9.26 5.80 20.22
N ARG A 102 9.92 6.73 19.52
CA ARG A 102 9.39 8.08 19.27
C ARG A 102 8.16 8.07 18.36
N ALA A 103 8.16 7.27 17.30
CA ALA A 103 7.05 7.15 16.37
C ALA A 103 5.81 6.53 17.02
N GLN A 104 5.98 5.75 18.09
CA GLN A 104 4.85 5.23 18.87
C GLN A 104 4.15 6.30 19.71
N VAL A 105 4.88 7.33 20.13
CA VAL A 105 4.33 8.44 20.93
C VAL A 105 3.84 9.57 20.03
N ASP A 106 4.60 9.88 18.98
CA ASP A 106 4.37 11.03 18.12
C ASP A 106 4.59 10.67 16.64
N PRO A 107 3.67 9.90 16.03
CA PRO A 107 3.83 9.36 14.67
C PRO A 107 3.90 10.45 13.59
N GLU A 108 3.36 11.65 13.86
CA GLU A 108 3.35 12.77 12.90
C GLU A 108 4.75 13.38 12.65
N THR A 109 5.74 13.08 13.50
CA THR A 109 7.13 13.50 13.34
C THR A 109 7.87 12.70 12.27
N GLU A 110 7.31 11.57 11.86
CA GLU A 110 7.88 10.70 10.84
C GLU A 110 7.44 11.11 9.44
N ASN A 111 7.95 10.41 8.43
CA ASN A 111 7.68 10.74 7.03
C ASN A 111 6.85 9.68 6.31
N ALA A 112 7.00 8.39 6.62
CA ALA A 112 6.23 7.30 5.99
C ALA A 112 6.09 6.09 6.90
N PHE A 113 4.99 5.37 6.72
CA PHE A 113 4.76 4.04 7.25
C PHE A 113 4.37 3.11 6.10
N VAL A 114 4.88 1.89 6.13
CA VAL A 114 4.48 0.78 5.27
C VAL A 114 3.68 -0.19 6.13
N CYS A 115 2.50 -0.56 5.67
CA CYS A 115 1.57 -1.43 6.38
C CYS A 115 1.38 -2.73 5.60
N HIS A 116 1.37 -3.85 6.31
CA HIS A 116 1.16 -5.18 5.73
C HIS A 116 0.19 -6.04 6.52
N LEU A 117 -0.74 -6.68 5.82
CA LEU A 117 -1.61 -7.72 6.38
C LEU A 117 -1.98 -8.74 5.30
N GLN A 118 -1.78 -10.02 5.64
CA GLN A 118 -2.09 -11.20 4.82
C GLN A 118 -1.34 -11.27 3.49
N ASP A 119 -1.67 -10.42 2.52
CA ASP A 119 -1.03 -10.31 1.20
C ASP A 119 -1.15 -8.88 0.63
N HIS A 120 -1.45 -7.89 1.48
CA HIS A 120 -1.68 -6.51 1.06
C HIS A 120 -0.66 -5.56 1.66
N TRP A 121 -0.04 -4.76 0.79
CA TRP A 121 0.90 -3.72 1.13
C TRP A 121 0.30 -2.36 0.81
N PHE A 122 0.36 -1.42 1.75
CA PHE A 122 0.05 -0.03 1.45
C PHE A 122 0.95 0.92 2.22
N CYS A 123 0.96 2.18 1.77
CA CYS A 123 1.80 3.22 2.33
C CYS A 123 0.94 4.32 2.97
N ILE A 124 1.33 4.78 4.15
CA ILE A 124 0.85 6.03 4.74
C ILE A 124 2.01 7.01 4.67
N ARG A 125 1.86 8.10 3.92
CA ARG A 125 2.97 9.01 3.61
C ARG A 125 2.61 10.44 3.93
N ARG A 126 3.58 11.16 4.52
CA ARG A 126 3.54 12.60 4.68
C ARG A 126 4.02 13.28 3.41
N VAL A 127 3.15 14.09 2.80
CA VAL A 127 3.45 14.90 1.62
C VAL A 127 3.05 16.34 1.91
N ASN A 128 3.98 17.28 1.71
CA ASN A 128 3.76 18.70 1.95
C ASN A 128 3.18 19.03 3.35
N GLY A 129 3.62 18.28 4.37
CA GLY A 129 3.21 18.51 5.76
C GLY A 129 1.90 17.82 6.18
N GLU A 130 1.16 17.23 5.26
CA GLU A 130 -0.10 16.52 5.49
C GLU A 130 0.06 15.01 5.25
N TRP A 131 -0.80 14.20 5.87
CA TRP A 131 -0.73 12.75 5.78
C TRP A 131 -1.80 12.21 4.86
N TYR A 132 -1.44 11.16 4.11
CA TYR A 132 -2.35 10.49 3.20
C TYR A 132 -2.16 8.99 3.29
N ASN A 133 -3.27 8.26 3.20
CA ASN A 133 -3.30 6.83 2.95
C ASN A 133 -3.26 6.59 1.43
N PHE A 134 -2.20 5.94 0.97
CA PHE A 134 -1.98 5.57 -0.41
C PHE A 134 -2.22 4.07 -0.62
N ASP A 135 -3.32 3.56 -0.06
CA ASP A 135 -3.80 2.24 -0.42
C ASP A 135 -4.10 2.21 -1.91
N SER A 136 -3.38 1.35 -2.65
CA SER A 136 -3.52 1.20 -4.09
C SER A 136 -4.87 0.64 -4.50
N LEU A 137 -5.65 0.08 -3.56
CA LEU A 137 -7.05 -0.28 -3.77
C LEU A 137 -7.99 0.94 -3.86
N TYR A 138 -7.53 2.12 -3.45
CA TYR A 138 -8.30 3.35 -3.55
C TYR A 138 -8.10 4.02 -4.90
N ALA A 139 -9.14 4.68 -5.40
CA ALA A 139 -9.06 5.45 -6.65
C ALA A 139 -8.16 6.70 -6.53
N ALA A 140 -7.96 7.19 -5.31
CA ALA A 140 -7.09 8.31 -4.99
C ALA A 140 -6.65 8.23 -3.52
N PRO A 141 -5.55 8.91 -3.13
CA PRO A 141 -5.08 8.94 -1.75
C PRO A 141 -6.12 9.55 -0.81
N GLU A 142 -6.33 8.94 0.35
CA GLU A 142 -7.25 9.44 1.37
C GLU A 142 -6.49 10.33 2.36
N HIS A 143 -6.95 11.56 2.56
CA HIS A 143 -6.34 12.46 3.54
C HIS A 143 -6.56 11.95 4.97
N LEU A 144 -5.48 11.91 5.74
CA LEU A 144 -5.48 11.58 7.15
C LEU A 144 -5.06 12.83 7.94
N SER A 145 -5.94 13.32 8.80
CA SER A 145 -5.56 14.41 9.71
C SER A 145 -4.50 13.93 10.71
N LYS A 146 -3.61 14.82 11.14
CA LYS A 146 -2.56 14.52 12.13
C LYS A 146 -3.14 13.92 13.42
N PHE A 147 -4.24 14.48 13.89
CA PHE A 147 -4.95 14.01 15.09
C PHE A 147 -5.57 12.62 14.92
N TYR A 148 -5.83 12.19 13.68
CA TYR A 148 -6.40 10.88 13.39
C TYR A 148 -5.33 9.83 13.08
N LEU A 149 -4.11 10.23 12.69
CA LEU A 149 -3.05 9.32 12.31
C LEU A 149 -2.73 8.30 13.41
N SER A 150 -2.57 8.75 14.65
CA SER A 150 -2.27 7.88 15.80
C SER A 150 -3.37 6.84 16.01
N ALA A 151 -4.63 7.29 16.08
CA ALA A 151 -5.79 6.40 16.23
C ALA A 151 -5.94 5.42 15.06
N TYR A 152 -5.61 5.84 13.85
CA TYR A 152 -5.63 4.99 12.66
C TYR A 152 -4.55 3.90 12.74
N LEU A 153 -3.31 4.26 13.07
CA LEU A 153 -2.23 3.29 13.27
C LEU A 153 -2.53 2.31 14.41
N ASP A 154 -3.10 2.78 15.52
CA ASP A 154 -3.52 1.91 16.63
C ASP A 154 -4.64 0.95 16.21
N SER A 155 -5.58 1.41 15.38
CA SER A 155 -6.63 0.55 14.82
C SER A 155 -6.03 -0.54 13.94
N LEU A 156 -5.08 -0.20 13.07
CA LEU A 156 -4.36 -1.17 12.24
C LEU A 156 -3.63 -2.22 13.11
N LYS A 157 -2.91 -1.78 14.15
CA LYS A 157 -2.28 -2.71 15.10
C LYS A 157 -3.31 -3.64 15.75
N GLY A 158 -4.46 -3.10 16.17
CA GLY A 158 -5.55 -3.87 16.77
C GLY A 158 -6.12 -4.95 15.84
N PHE A 159 -6.14 -4.69 14.53
CA PHE A 159 -6.53 -5.67 13.51
C PHE A 159 -5.40 -6.65 13.12
N GLY A 160 -4.21 -6.52 13.71
CA GLY A 160 -3.08 -7.41 13.45
C GLY A 160 -2.19 -7.00 12.27
N TRP A 161 -2.27 -5.74 11.81
CA TRP A 161 -1.37 -5.24 10.78
C TRP A 161 0.06 -5.14 11.29
N SER A 162 1.00 -5.56 10.45
CA SER A 162 2.43 -5.28 10.66
C SER A 162 2.72 -3.88 10.10
N ILE A 163 3.22 -2.99 10.95
CA ILE A 163 3.51 -1.61 10.57
C ILE A 163 5.01 -1.37 10.67
N PHE A 164 5.58 -0.83 9.60
CA PHE A 164 6.98 -0.51 9.47
C PHE A 164 7.15 0.97 9.23
N LEU A 165 7.97 1.61 10.04
CA LEU A 165 8.41 2.98 9.87
C LEU A 165 9.48 3.06 8.78
N VAL A 166 9.38 4.04 7.89
CA VAL A 166 10.41 4.31 6.89
C VAL A 166 11.15 5.61 7.22
N ARG A 167 12.46 5.52 7.44
CA ARG A 167 13.35 6.66 7.74
C ARG A 167 14.53 6.72 6.78
N GLY A 168 14.99 7.91 6.45
CA GLY A 168 16.16 8.14 5.59
C GLY A 168 15.94 9.32 4.67
N ASN A 169 16.64 9.32 3.53
CA ASN A 169 16.62 10.41 2.57
C ASN A 169 15.57 10.15 1.48
N PHE A 170 14.38 10.71 1.65
CA PHE A 170 13.34 10.61 0.63
C PHE A 170 13.71 11.42 -0.61
N PRO A 171 13.35 10.94 -1.82
CA PRO A 171 13.55 11.69 -3.06
C PRO A 171 12.90 13.07 -2.96
N THR A 172 13.66 14.12 -3.27
CA THR A 172 13.18 15.51 -3.20
C THR A 172 12.66 16.00 -4.55
N GLU A 173 13.20 15.46 -5.66
CA GLU A 173 12.74 15.75 -7.00
C GLU A 173 11.83 14.62 -7.47
N SER A 174 10.55 14.90 -7.69
CA SER A 174 9.73 13.94 -8.41
C SER A 174 9.95 14.08 -9.91
N PRO A 175 9.92 12.96 -10.66
CA PRO A 175 9.90 13.00 -12.12
C PRO A 175 8.53 13.53 -12.61
N MET A 176 8.24 14.81 -12.38
CA MET A 176 7.09 15.51 -12.99
C MET A 176 7.33 15.84 -14.46
N SER A 177 8.52 15.54 -15.00
CA SER A 177 8.91 15.90 -16.37
C SER A 177 8.85 14.71 -17.30
N SER A 178 8.12 14.90 -18.41
CA SER A 178 7.89 14.00 -19.53
C SER A 178 6.76 12.99 -19.32
N SER A 179 5.54 13.46 -19.57
CA SER A 179 4.33 12.68 -19.91
C SER A 179 4.49 11.79 -21.16
N ASN A 180 5.64 11.15 -21.35
CA ASN A 180 6.00 10.47 -22.58
C ASN A 180 6.83 9.20 -22.39
N ASP A 181 7.10 8.77 -21.16
CA ASP A 181 7.58 7.41 -20.91
C ASP A 181 6.40 6.55 -20.43
N ALA A 182 5.81 5.83 -21.37
CA ALA A 182 4.62 5.00 -21.19
C ALA A 182 4.92 3.69 -20.41
N SER A 183 5.88 3.73 -19.49
CA SER A 183 6.42 2.55 -18.80
C SER A 183 5.77 2.26 -17.44
N SER A 184 5.14 3.24 -16.79
CA SER A 184 4.24 2.98 -15.65
C SER A 184 2.82 3.45 -16.00
N CYS A 185 1.98 2.53 -16.49
CA CYS A 185 0.59 2.82 -16.81
C CYS A 185 -0.31 2.95 -15.57
N TYR A 186 0.23 2.69 -14.37
CA TYR A 186 -0.54 2.61 -13.12
C TYR A 186 -0.60 3.94 -12.36
N GLY A 187 0.37 4.83 -12.60
CA GLY A 187 0.58 6.05 -11.83
C GLY A 187 -0.17 7.27 -12.34
N GLN A 188 -0.75 8.03 -11.43
CA GLN A 188 -1.34 9.35 -11.67
C GLN A 188 -0.83 10.36 -10.66
N TRP A 189 -0.73 11.62 -11.11
CA TRP A 189 -0.42 12.75 -10.26
C TRP A 189 -1.71 13.51 -9.95
N LEU A 190 -2.04 13.63 -8.67
CA LEU A 190 -3.26 14.26 -8.19
C LEU A 190 -2.93 15.48 -7.34
N THR A 191 -3.73 16.54 -7.47
CA THR A 191 -3.75 17.58 -6.44
C THR A 191 -4.47 17.05 -5.19
N PRO A 192 -4.16 17.56 -3.98
CA PRO A 192 -4.93 17.22 -2.78
C PRO A 192 -6.43 17.44 -2.95
N GLU A 193 -6.84 18.50 -3.67
CA GLU A 193 -8.25 18.80 -3.95
C GLU A 193 -8.89 17.80 -4.91
N ASP A 194 -8.16 17.32 -5.93
CA ASP A 194 -8.62 16.26 -6.82
C ASP A 194 -8.78 14.94 -6.06
N ALA A 195 -7.79 14.58 -5.23
CA ALA A 195 -7.82 13.37 -4.41
C ALA A 195 -9.02 13.37 -3.44
N GLU A 196 -9.27 14.49 -2.76
CA GLU A 196 -10.43 14.65 -1.88
C GLU A 196 -11.75 14.56 -2.65
N ARG A 197 -11.84 15.13 -3.86
CA ARG A 197 -13.04 15.03 -4.70
C ARG A 197 -13.31 13.60 -5.13
N ILE A 198 -12.28 12.87 -5.56
CA ILE A 198 -12.38 11.48 -6.02
C ILE A 198 -12.81 10.58 -4.85
N THR A 199 -12.13 10.65 -3.71
CA THR A 199 -12.47 9.84 -2.52
C THR A 199 -13.91 10.07 -2.04
N LYS A 200 -14.37 11.33 -1.98
CA LYS A 200 -15.78 11.65 -1.64
C LYS A 200 -16.77 11.07 -2.65
N SER A 201 -16.45 11.12 -3.95
CA SER A 201 -17.33 10.60 -5.00
C SER A 201 -17.44 9.07 -4.99
N SER A 202 -16.33 8.37 -4.70
CA SER A 202 -16.30 6.92 -4.53
C SER A 202 -17.11 6.49 -3.31
N ASN A 203 -16.96 7.17 -2.17
CA ASN A 203 -17.76 6.91 -0.98
C ASN A 203 -19.26 7.16 -1.20
N ALA A 204 -19.63 8.22 -1.93
CA ALA A 204 -21.02 8.48 -2.31
C ALA A 204 -21.59 7.41 -3.24
N THR A 205 -20.77 6.83 -4.12
CA THR A 205 -21.16 5.73 -5.01
C THR A 205 -21.35 4.44 -4.22
N THR A 206 -20.45 4.11 -3.30
CA THR A 206 -20.59 2.96 -2.39
C THR A 206 -21.86 3.08 -1.53
N LEU A 207 -22.14 4.27 -0.97
CA LEU A 207 -23.37 4.52 -0.20
C LEU A 207 -24.64 4.38 -1.07
N ARG A 208 -24.59 4.79 -2.33
CA ARG A 208 -25.70 4.58 -3.29
C ARG A 208 -25.89 3.12 -3.67
N VAL A 209 -24.82 2.35 -3.83
CA VAL A 209 -24.91 0.90 -4.13
C VAL A 209 -25.44 0.12 -2.91
N VAL A 210 -25.03 0.48 -1.69
CA VAL A 210 -25.55 -0.12 -0.46
C VAL A 210 -27.03 0.23 -0.24
N ASN A 211 -27.42 1.50 -0.41
CA ASN A 211 -28.83 1.90 -0.29
C ASN A 211 -29.70 1.35 -1.44
N GLY A 212 -29.15 1.24 -2.66
CA GLY A 212 -29.85 0.68 -3.83
C GLY A 212 -30.08 -0.83 -3.71
N ARG A 213 -29.13 -1.59 -3.13
CA ARG A 213 -29.33 -3.00 -2.78
C ARG A 213 -30.42 -3.20 -1.73
N GLY A 214 -30.51 -2.31 -0.74
CA GLY A 214 -31.58 -2.34 0.26
C GLY A 214 -32.98 -2.10 -0.31
N GLN A 215 -33.12 -1.24 -1.33
CA GLN A 215 -34.40 -1.01 -1.99
C GLN A 215 -34.79 -2.13 -2.95
N GLN A 216 -33.84 -2.69 -3.73
CA GLN A 216 -34.12 -3.82 -4.62
C GLN A 216 -34.54 -5.09 -3.87
N GLN A 217 -33.98 -5.35 -2.69
CA GLN A 217 -34.37 -6.51 -1.88
C GLN A 217 -35.80 -6.40 -1.31
N GLN A 218 -36.24 -5.18 -0.96
CA GLN A 218 -37.60 -4.96 -0.46
C GLN A 218 -38.64 -5.08 -1.59
N GLU A 219 -38.35 -4.53 -2.76
CA GLU A 219 -39.25 -4.62 -3.93
C GLU A 219 -39.39 -6.06 -4.45
N ASP A 220 -38.31 -6.86 -4.40
CA ASP A 220 -38.35 -8.28 -4.79
C ASP A 220 -39.13 -9.15 -3.77
N GLU A 221 -39.08 -8.84 -2.48
CA GLU A 221 -39.91 -9.53 -1.47
C GLU A 221 -41.39 -9.18 -1.63
N ASP A 222 -41.72 -7.90 -1.82
CA ASP A 222 -43.11 -7.47 -1.98
C ASP A 222 -43.72 -8.03 -3.26
N LEU A 223 -42.95 -8.12 -4.36
CA LEU A 223 -43.37 -8.74 -5.60
C LEU A 223 -43.59 -10.25 -5.45
N LYS A 224 -42.70 -10.96 -4.73
CA LYS A 224 -42.89 -12.39 -4.43
C LYS A 224 -44.11 -12.65 -3.56
N ALA A 225 -44.35 -11.80 -2.55
CA ALA A 225 -45.52 -11.89 -1.69
C ALA A 225 -46.83 -11.69 -2.48
N ALA A 226 -46.87 -10.71 -3.39
CA ALA A 226 -48.02 -10.46 -4.24
C ALA A 226 -48.31 -11.62 -5.23
N ILE A 227 -47.27 -12.22 -5.79
CA ILE A 227 -47.41 -13.40 -6.68
C ILE A 227 -47.92 -14.61 -5.88
N ALA A 228 -47.39 -14.85 -4.67
CA ALA A 228 -47.83 -15.95 -3.82
C ALA A 228 -49.29 -15.79 -3.37
N ALA A 229 -49.71 -14.57 -3.03
CA ALA A 229 -51.10 -14.27 -2.67
C ALA A 229 -52.07 -14.50 -3.84
N SER A 230 -51.62 -14.32 -5.08
CA SER A 230 -52.43 -14.51 -6.30
C SER A 230 -52.55 -15.99 -6.73
N LEU A 231 -51.82 -16.90 -6.09
CA LEU A 231 -51.81 -18.35 -6.36
C LEU A 231 -52.64 -19.16 -5.35
N LEU A 232 -53.26 -18.49 -4.38
CA LEU A 232 -54.04 -19.08 -3.29
C LEU A 232 -55.55 -18.79 -3.41
N ASP A 233 -56.00 -18.23 -4.53
CA ASP A 233 -57.41 -18.02 -4.92
C ASP A 233 -57.65 -18.67 -6.30
#